data_AF-A0A7G5ZB52-F1
#
_entry.id   AF-A0A7G5ZB52-F1
#
_cell.length_a   1.000
_cell.length_b   1.000
_cell.length_c   1.000
_cell.angle_alpha   90.00
_cell.angle_beta   90.00
_cell.angle_gamma   90.00
#
_symmetry.space_group_name_H-M   'P 1'
#
loop_
_entity.id
_entity.type
_entity.pdbx_description
1 polymer ?
#
loop_
_entity_poly.entity_id
_entity_poly.type
_entity_poly.pdbx_seq_one_letter_code
_entity_poly.pdbx_strand_id
1 'polypeptide(L)'
;MTKSKKWVAAALGVAACLGLVFLLATFVADKPAAPAVASVAGKGQVPVDGTMYGQALPAPAASWPDLPGGQPAMESPLSTMSPPRFAADRQGRLVFDADTHANLEKFLLELDPKRRQANLERIVQGLPPQAAGELKVLLGQFEQYSKALAHTIPPDNAPETEQAGLKLLDQLHALRVSYLGADAAQAMFGAEEATARRLIALMAAQDDPNLTQQQKAERAQELLRMQSPPAPPPR
;
A
#
# COMPACT_ATOMS: atom_id res chain seq x y z
N MET A 1 16.71 27.84 23.94
CA MET A 1 15.55 27.03 23.49
C MET A 1 14.59 28.01 22.83
N THR A 2 14.40 28.07 21.52
CA THR A 2 13.79 27.06 20.64
C THR A 2 14.16 27.38 19.18
N LYS A 3 14.51 26.35 18.38
CA LYS A 3 14.54 26.46 16.92
C LYS A 3 14.00 25.15 16.33
N SER A 4 12.69 25.10 16.11
CA SER A 4 12.06 24.09 15.26
C SER A 4 11.14 24.78 14.26
N LYS A 5 11.60 24.92 13.02
CA LYS A 5 10.78 25.03 11.81
C LYS A 5 11.71 25.26 10.62
N LYS A 6 11.88 24.21 9.80
CA LYS A 6 12.17 24.24 8.35
C LYS A 6 12.46 22.80 7.88
N TRP A 7 11.43 21.96 7.88
CA TRP A 7 11.44 20.67 7.19
C TRP A 7 10.06 20.48 6.57
N VAL A 8 9.75 21.24 5.52
CA VAL A 8 8.48 21.08 4.77
C VAL A 8 8.71 20.96 3.25
N ALA A 9 9.94 20.98 2.75
CA ALA A 9 10.15 21.03 1.29
C ALA A 9 11.08 19.93 0.78
N ALA A 10 10.69 18.66 0.95
CA ALA A 10 11.24 17.55 0.15
C ALA A 10 10.38 16.27 0.17
N ALA A 11 9.05 16.37 0.36
CA ALA A 11 8.17 15.20 0.49
C ALA A 11 7.13 15.09 -0.65
N LEU A 12 7.48 15.47 -1.88
CA LEU A 12 6.55 15.38 -3.02
C LEU A 12 6.84 14.24 -4.02
N GLY A 13 7.91 13.46 -3.84
CA GLY A 13 8.25 12.37 -4.78
C GLY A 13 7.90 10.95 -4.32
N VAL A 14 7.89 10.70 -3.00
CA VAL A 14 7.72 9.34 -2.43
C VAL A 14 6.30 9.08 -1.91
N ALA A 15 5.50 10.15 -1.75
CA ALA A 15 4.12 10.06 -1.30
C ALA A 15 3.19 9.35 -2.30
N ALA A 16 3.59 9.14 -3.55
CA ALA A 16 2.75 8.49 -4.57
C ALA A 16 2.69 6.96 -4.42
N CYS A 17 3.75 6.30 -3.94
CA CYS A 17 3.75 4.84 -3.76
C CYS A 17 3.41 4.43 -2.32
N LEU A 18 3.87 5.16 -1.30
CA LEU A 18 3.43 4.94 0.08
C LEU A 18 1.99 5.43 0.33
N GLY A 19 1.53 6.43 -0.43
CA GLY A 19 0.15 6.93 -0.36
C GLY A 19 -0.89 5.93 -0.86
N LEU A 20 -0.53 5.01 -1.76
CA LEU A 20 -1.43 3.97 -2.24
C LEU A 20 -1.62 2.85 -1.18
N VAL A 21 -0.55 2.53 -0.44
CA VAL A 21 -0.61 1.64 0.74
C VAL A 21 -1.40 2.30 1.88
N PHE A 22 -1.24 3.63 2.07
CA PHE A 22 -2.01 4.43 3.05
C PHE A 22 -3.52 4.41 2.74
N LEU A 23 -3.92 4.36 1.48
CA LEU A 23 -5.33 4.33 1.07
C LEU A 23 -5.97 2.93 1.26
N LEU A 24 -5.19 1.85 1.22
CA LEU A 24 -5.69 0.50 1.51
C LEU A 24 -5.84 0.21 3.01
N ALA A 25 -5.00 0.82 3.87
CA ALA A 25 -5.03 0.59 5.32
C ALA A 25 -6.20 1.30 6.04
N THR A 26 -6.70 2.41 5.50
CA THR A 26 -7.80 3.18 6.13
C THR A 26 -9.19 2.61 5.88
N PHE A 27 -9.37 1.69 4.92
CA PHE A 27 -10.68 1.11 4.58
C PHE A 27 -10.98 -0.26 5.19
N VAL A 28 -9.99 -0.95 5.79
CA VAL A 28 -10.20 -2.25 6.47
C VAL A 28 -10.45 -2.07 7.98
N ALA A 29 -10.24 -0.86 8.51
CA ALA A 29 -10.45 -0.54 9.92
C ALA A 29 -11.90 -0.10 10.23
N ASP A 30 -12.91 -0.82 9.71
CA ASP A 30 -14.25 -0.79 10.30
C ASP A 30 -14.50 -2.14 10.98
N LYS A 31 -14.22 -2.15 12.29
CA LYS A 31 -14.35 -3.33 13.15
C LYS A 31 -15.69 -3.19 13.87
N PRO A 32 -16.74 -3.99 13.56
CA PRO A 32 -17.91 -4.02 14.43
C PRO A 32 -17.48 -4.61 15.77
N ALA A 33 -17.60 -3.81 16.82
CA ALA A 33 -17.44 -4.27 18.20
C ALA A 33 -18.52 -5.32 18.49
N ALA A 34 -18.10 -6.58 18.67
CA ALA A 34 -18.96 -7.61 19.23
C ALA A 34 -19.26 -7.26 20.71
N PRO A 35 -20.52 -7.22 21.15
CA PRO A 35 -20.84 -6.91 22.53
C PRO A 35 -20.47 -8.09 23.43
N ALA A 36 -19.77 -7.78 24.54
CA ALA A 36 -19.51 -8.71 25.62
C ALA A 36 -20.83 -9.13 26.29
N VAL A 37 -21.16 -10.42 26.22
CA VAL A 37 -22.25 -11.01 27.02
C VAL A 37 -21.77 -11.24 28.44
N ALA A 38 -22.11 -10.33 29.34
CA ALA A 38 -22.06 -10.56 30.77
C ALA A 38 -23.34 -11.31 31.20
N SER A 39 -23.20 -12.59 31.59
CA SER A 39 -24.24 -13.32 32.30
C SER A 39 -24.37 -12.81 33.74
N VAL A 40 -25.55 -12.33 34.11
CA VAL A 40 -26.02 -12.30 35.50
C VAL A 40 -27.43 -12.88 35.54
N ALA A 41 -27.56 -13.98 36.28
CA ALA A 41 -28.81 -14.60 36.63
C ALA A 41 -29.55 -13.78 37.70
N GLY A 42 -30.84 -13.55 37.51
CA GLY A 42 -31.72 -12.95 38.50
C GLY A 42 -33.19 -13.31 38.21
N LYS A 43 -33.79 -14.10 39.11
CA LYS A 43 -35.19 -14.54 39.08
C LYS A 43 -36.15 -13.37 39.37
N GLY A 44 -37.29 -13.34 38.67
CA GLY A 44 -38.46 -12.54 39.04
C GLY A 44 -39.51 -12.47 37.94
N GLN A 45 -40.61 -13.20 38.09
CA GLN A 45 -41.83 -13.10 37.28
C GLN A 45 -42.59 -11.80 37.62
N VAL A 46 -43.27 -11.17 36.64
CA VAL A 46 -44.74 -10.87 36.62
C VAL A 46 -45.18 -10.53 35.18
N PRO A 47 -46.37 -10.96 34.69
CA PRO A 47 -46.87 -10.69 33.33
C PRO A 47 -47.79 -9.46 33.26
N VAL A 48 -47.84 -8.75 32.11
CA VAL A 48 -49.01 -7.95 31.71
C VAL A 48 -49.04 -7.71 30.20
N ASP A 49 -50.12 -8.17 29.57
CA ASP A 49 -50.64 -7.71 28.29
C ASP A 49 -51.14 -6.26 28.42
N GLY A 50 -51.03 -5.45 27.36
CA GLY A 50 -51.70 -4.15 27.31
C GLY A 50 -51.00 -3.08 26.45
N THR A 51 -51.40 -3.03 25.19
CA THR A 51 -51.22 -1.97 24.18
C THR A 51 -51.25 -0.54 24.74
N MET A 52 -50.26 0.31 24.39
CA MET A 52 -50.42 1.68 23.84
C MET A 52 -49.13 2.53 23.89
N TYR A 53 -48.76 3.06 22.71
CA TYR A 53 -47.95 4.26 22.41
C TYR A 53 -46.55 4.45 23.02
N GLY A 54 -45.54 4.40 22.14
CA GLY A 54 -44.21 4.99 22.35
C GLY A 54 -43.52 5.21 21.00
N GLN A 55 -43.48 6.47 20.56
CA GLN A 55 -42.96 6.94 19.28
C GLN A 55 -41.60 6.33 18.89
N ALA A 56 -41.49 5.93 17.62
CA ALA A 56 -40.19 5.80 16.97
C ALA A 56 -39.51 7.18 16.98
N LEU A 57 -38.32 7.24 17.59
CA LEU A 57 -37.45 8.41 17.50
C LEU A 57 -37.18 8.70 16.02
N PRO A 58 -37.44 9.93 15.53
CA PRO A 58 -37.05 10.29 14.18
C PRO A 58 -35.53 10.25 14.08
N ALA A 59 -35.02 9.56 13.06
CA ALA A 59 -33.63 9.67 12.65
C ALA A 59 -33.31 11.17 12.44
N PRO A 60 -32.19 11.70 12.92
CA PRO A 60 -31.77 13.03 12.54
C PRO A 60 -31.44 13.00 11.05
N ALA A 61 -32.40 13.42 10.23
CA ALA A 61 -32.12 13.94 8.90
C ALA A 61 -31.28 15.20 9.12
N ALA A 62 -29.96 15.05 9.08
CA ALA A 62 -29.06 16.17 8.86
C ALA A 62 -29.33 16.68 7.44
N SER A 63 -30.38 17.50 7.31
CA SER A 63 -30.68 18.26 6.11
C SER A 63 -29.62 19.34 5.98
N TRP A 64 -28.61 19.08 5.16
CA TRP A 64 -27.77 20.13 4.62
C TRP A 64 -28.65 21.01 3.72
N PRO A 65 -28.48 22.34 3.74
CA PRO A 65 -29.23 23.21 2.84
C PRO A 65 -28.96 22.80 1.39
N ASP A 66 -30.04 22.62 0.62
CA ASP A 66 -30.02 22.37 -0.82
C ASP A 66 -29.13 23.41 -1.52
N LEU A 67 -27.93 23.00 -1.92
CA LEU A 67 -27.13 23.76 -2.87
C LEU A 67 -27.63 23.39 -4.28
N PRO A 68 -28.07 24.38 -5.09
CA PRO A 68 -28.50 24.11 -6.45
C PRO A 68 -27.29 23.71 -7.28
N GLY A 69 -27.18 22.41 -7.55
CA GLY A 69 -26.10 21.83 -8.32
C GLY A 69 -25.83 20.43 -7.82
N GLY A 70 -26.60 19.46 -8.33
CA GLY A 70 -26.22 18.05 -8.24
C GLY A 70 -24.82 17.93 -8.83
N GLN A 71 -23.80 17.83 -7.97
CA GLN A 71 -22.47 17.49 -8.41
C GLN A 71 -22.61 16.14 -9.12
N PRO A 72 -22.13 16.01 -10.37
CA PRO A 72 -22.05 14.69 -10.98
C PRO A 72 -21.30 13.81 -9.98
N ALA A 73 -21.82 12.62 -9.69
CA ALA A 73 -21.14 11.65 -8.85
C ALA A 73 -19.68 11.62 -9.32
N MET A 74 -18.75 12.11 -8.48
CA MET A 74 -17.34 12.18 -8.84
C MET A 74 -16.97 10.79 -9.35
N GLU A 75 -16.67 10.67 -10.64
CA GLU A 75 -16.22 9.41 -11.21
C GLU A 75 -15.05 8.95 -10.35
N SER A 76 -15.15 7.74 -9.79
CA SER A 76 -14.08 7.21 -8.97
C SER A 76 -12.76 7.35 -9.74
N PRO A 77 -11.66 7.83 -9.13
CA PRO A 77 -10.37 7.96 -9.81
C PRO A 77 -9.94 6.66 -10.51
N LEU A 78 -10.37 5.52 -9.96
CA LEU A 78 -10.21 4.18 -10.51
C LEU A 78 -10.85 4.00 -11.90
N SER A 79 -11.94 4.69 -12.20
CA SER A 79 -12.62 4.64 -13.51
C SER A 79 -11.76 5.17 -14.65
N THR A 80 -10.78 6.03 -14.35
CA THR A 80 -9.84 6.59 -15.33
C THR A 80 -8.51 5.84 -15.41
N MET A 81 -8.26 4.91 -14.46
CA MET A 81 -7.03 4.11 -14.47
C MET A 81 -7.10 3.04 -15.55
N SER A 82 -5.95 2.79 -16.19
CA SER A 82 -5.85 1.65 -17.09
C SER A 82 -6.06 0.34 -16.31
N PRO A 83 -6.84 -0.61 -16.87
CA PRO A 83 -7.08 -1.89 -16.21
C PRO A 83 -5.76 -2.65 -16.03
N PRO A 84 -5.64 -3.48 -14.97
CA PRO A 84 -4.44 -4.26 -14.73
C PRO A 84 -4.17 -5.24 -15.88
N ARG A 85 -2.90 -5.38 -16.24
CA ARG A 85 -2.42 -6.25 -17.31
C ARG A 85 -1.26 -7.11 -16.81
N PHE A 86 -1.21 -8.34 -17.28
CA PHE A 86 -0.16 -9.30 -16.95
C PHE A 86 0.39 -9.91 -18.24
N ALA A 87 1.67 -10.27 -18.23
CA ALA A 87 2.38 -10.79 -19.39
C ALA A 87 2.97 -12.16 -19.09
N ALA A 88 3.17 -12.95 -20.14
CA ALA A 88 3.90 -14.21 -20.08
C ALA A 88 5.20 -14.13 -20.87
N ASP A 89 6.24 -14.82 -20.41
CA ASP A 89 7.50 -14.96 -21.10
C ASP A 89 7.39 -15.91 -22.32
N ARG A 90 8.50 -16.10 -23.03
CA ARG A 90 8.54 -17.00 -24.20
C ARG A 90 8.29 -18.47 -23.84
N GLN A 91 8.42 -18.82 -22.55
CA GLN A 91 8.19 -20.16 -22.02
C GLN A 91 6.75 -20.31 -21.51
N GLY A 92 5.91 -19.28 -21.60
CA GLY A 92 4.53 -19.30 -21.14
C GLY A 92 4.36 -19.15 -19.63
N ARG A 93 5.40 -18.72 -18.92
CA ARG A 93 5.37 -18.40 -17.48
C ARG A 93 5.03 -16.95 -17.26
N LEU A 94 4.45 -16.63 -16.12
CA LEU A 94 4.18 -15.27 -15.72
C LEU A 94 5.49 -14.47 -15.60
N VAL A 95 5.51 -13.28 -16.18
CA VAL A 95 6.62 -12.33 -15.99
C VAL A 95 6.49 -11.71 -14.60
N PHE A 96 7.60 -11.64 -13.86
CA PHE A 96 7.71 -10.88 -12.61
C PHE A 96 8.60 -9.66 -12.85
N ASP A 97 8.05 -8.47 -12.64
CA ASP A 97 8.72 -7.19 -12.77
C ASP A 97 7.98 -6.09 -11.97
N ALA A 98 8.49 -4.86 -12.04
CA ALA A 98 7.87 -3.70 -11.39
C ALA A 98 6.45 -3.41 -11.93
N ASP A 99 6.19 -3.69 -13.22
CA ASP A 99 4.86 -3.51 -13.79
C ASP A 99 3.88 -4.54 -13.21
N THR A 100 4.31 -5.78 -13.01
CA THR A 100 3.53 -6.84 -12.35
C THR A 100 3.11 -6.39 -10.96
N HIS A 101 4.02 -5.81 -10.18
CA HIS A 101 3.69 -5.23 -8.88
C HIS A 101 2.61 -4.16 -8.98
N ALA A 102 2.79 -3.15 -9.84
CA ALA A 102 1.81 -2.08 -10.03
C ALA A 102 0.45 -2.60 -10.50
N ASN A 103 0.41 -3.67 -11.28
CA ASN A 103 -0.83 -4.29 -11.74
C ASN A 103 -1.52 -5.12 -10.65
N LEU A 104 -0.77 -5.75 -9.73
CA LEU A 104 -1.36 -6.40 -8.55
C LEU A 104 -2.00 -5.37 -7.62
N GLU A 105 -1.34 -4.24 -7.36
CA GLU A 105 -1.92 -3.17 -6.54
C GLU A 105 -3.22 -2.64 -7.16
N LYS A 106 -3.22 -2.34 -8.47
CA LYS A 106 -4.43 -1.92 -9.19
C LYS A 106 -5.55 -2.95 -9.09
N PHE A 107 -5.23 -4.24 -9.18
CA PHE A 107 -6.21 -5.30 -9.05
C PHE A 107 -6.85 -5.33 -7.65
N LEU A 108 -6.07 -5.11 -6.58
CA LEU A 108 -6.59 -5.07 -5.21
C LEU A 108 -7.44 -3.82 -4.91
N LEU A 109 -7.22 -2.72 -5.62
CA LEU A 109 -8.02 -1.50 -5.46
C LEU A 109 -9.44 -1.61 -6.01
N GLU A 110 -9.75 -2.59 -6.88
CA GLU A 110 -11.12 -2.84 -7.33
C GLU A 110 -11.95 -3.44 -6.19
N LEU A 111 -12.74 -2.62 -5.51
CA LEU A 111 -13.49 -3.02 -4.32
C LEU A 111 -14.75 -3.84 -4.63
N ASP A 112 -15.29 -3.75 -5.85
CA ASP A 112 -16.46 -4.55 -6.25
C ASP A 112 -16.01 -6.00 -6.55
N PRO A 113 -16.42 -6.99 -5.74
CA PRO A 113 -15.98 -8.37 -5.92
C PRO A 113 -16.40 -8.97 -7.27
N LYS A 114 -17.56 -8.57 -7.81
CA LYS A 114 -18.04 -9.07 -9.11
C LYS A 114 -17.21 -8.51 -10.25
N ARG A 115 -16.88 -7.22 -10.20
CA ARG A 115 -16.00 -6.59 -11.20
C ARG A 115 -14.59 -7.15 -11.12
N ARG A 116 -14.06 -7.32 -9.91
CA ARG A 116 -12.74 -7.93 -9.69
C ARG A 116 -12.68 -9.34 -10.28
N GLN A 117 -13.68 -10.18 -10.02
CA GLN A 117 -13.77 -11.53 -10.57
C GLN A 117 -13.88 -11.53 -12.10
N ALA A 118 -14.76 -10.71 -12.68
CA ALA A 118 -14.89 -10.60 -14.13
C ALA A 118 -13.60 -10.08 -14.80
N ASN A 119 -12.86 -9.20 -14.11
CA ASN A 119 -11.56 -8.73 -14.59
C ASN A 119 -10.50 -9.83 -14.54
N LEU A 120 -10.46 -10.61 -13.46
CA LEU A 120 -9.58 -11.76 -13.36
C LEU A 120 -9.83 -12.75 -14.49
N GLU A 121 -11.10 -13.09 -14.75
CA GLU A 121 -11.50 -13.99 -15.84
C GLU A 121 -11.03 -13.50 -17.21
N ARG A 122 -11.19 -12.20 -17.49
CA ARG A 122 -10.70 -11.59 -18.73
C ARG A 122 -9.17 -11.67 -18.85
N ILE A 123 -8.45 -11.41 -17.76
CA ILE A 123 -6.98 -11.45 -17.74
C ILE A 123 -6.49 -12.88 -17.98
N VAL A 124 -7.04 -13.87 -17.27
CA VAL A 124 -6.57 -15.26 -17.41
C VAL A 124 -6.90 -15.86 -18.77
N GLN A 125 -7.98 -15.42 -19.44
CA GLN A 125 -8.28 -15.82 -20.82
C GLN A 125 -7.23 -15.33 -21.83
N GLY A 126 -6.55 -14.21 -21.54
CA GLY A 126 -5.48 -13.65 -22.37
C GLY A 126 -4.10 -14.25 -22.09
N LEU A 127 -3.97 -15.12 -21.08
CA LEU A 127 -2.71 -15.71 -20.66
C LEU A 127 -2.60 -17.19 -21.05
N PRO A 128 -1.37 -17.70 -21.30
CA PRO A 128 -1.13 -19.13 -21.36
C PRO A 128 -1.62 -19.84 -20.08
N PRO A 129 -2.08 -21.11 -20.16
CA PRO A 129 -2.64 -21.82 -19.00
C PRO A 129 -1.71 -21.87 -17.77
N GLN A 130 -0.40 -21.99 -18.01
CA GLN A 130 0.60 -21.97 -16.96
C GLN A 130 0.66 -20.60 -16.26
N ALA A 131 0.90 -19.51 -17.00
CA ALA A 131 0.90 -18.15 -16.46
C ALA A 131 -0.42 -17.78 -15.76
N ALA A 132 -1.57 -18.25 -16.26
CA ALA A 132 -2.87 -18.05 -15.63
C ALA A 132 -2.96 -18.73 -14.25
N GLY A 133 -2.40 -19.93 -14.10
CA GLY A 133 -2.28 -20.63 -12.82
C GLY A 133 -1.35 -19.91 -11.85
N GLU A 134 -0.17 -19.52 -12.34
CA GLU A 134 0.82 -18.76 -11.56
C GLU A 134 0.26 -17.42 -11.07
N LEU A 135 -0.49 -16.69 -11.91
CA LEU A 135 -1.13 -15.43 -11.53
C LEU A 135 -2.14 -15.59 -10.38
N LYS A 136 -2.96 -16.65 -10.40
CA LYS A 136 -3.93 -16.90 -9.32
C LYS A 136 -3.22 -17.18 -7.99
N VAL A 137 -2.12 -17.92 -8.02
CA VAL A 137 -1.29 -18.17 -6.84
C VAL A 137 -0.67 -16.86 -6.34
N LEU A 138 -0.09 -16.08 -7.25
CA LEU A 138 0.54 -14.80 -6.93
C LEU A 138 -0.46 -13.82 -6.30
N LEU A 139 -1.68 -13.71 -6.83
CA LEU A 139 -2.73 -12.87 -6.26
C LEU A 139 -3.04 -13.26 -4.81
N GLY A 140 -3.19 -14.56 -4.54
CA GLY A 140 -3.44 -15.05 -3.18
C GLY A 140 -2.28 -14.77 -2.22
N GLN A 141 -1.03 -14.89 -2.68
CA GLN A 141 0.15 -14.54 -1.89
C GLN A 141 0.25 -13.04 -1.65
N PHE A 142 -0.02 -12.24 -2.67
CA PHE A 142 0.05 -10.79 -2.61
C PHE A 142 -1.02 -10.20 -1.68
N GLU A 143 -2.24 -10.72 -1.71
CA GLU A 143 -3.29 -10.33 -0.74
C GLU A 143 -2.87 -10.59 0.71
N GLN A 144 -2.22 -11.72 0.98
CA GLN A 144 -1.73 -12.05 2.31
C GLN A 144 -0.57 -11.14 2.71
N TYR A 145 0.36 -10.88 1.80
CA TYR A 145 1.44 -9.92 1.97
C TYR A 145 0.90 -8.52 2.29
N SER A 146 -0.06 -8.00 1.53
CA SER A 146 -0.64 -6.67 1.76
C SER A 146 -1.29 -6.55 3.14
N LYS A 147 -1.98 -7.60 3.61
CA LYS A 147 -2.54 -7.65 4.97
C LYS A 147 -1.46 -7.67 6.04
N ALA A 148 -0.43 -8.49 5.86
CA ALA A 148 0.69 -8.59 6.79
C ALA A 148 1.50 -7.28 6.85
N LEU A 149 1.64 -6.60 5.71
CA LEU A 149 2.30 -5.30 5.60
C LEU A 149 1.56 -4.25 6.43
N ALA A 150 0.25 -4.11 6.23
CA ALA A 150 -0.58 -3.16 6.97
C ALA A 150 -0.56 -3.41 8.49
N HIS A 151 -0.37 -4.66 8.91
CA HIS A 151 -0.28 -5.01 10.34
C HIS A 151 1.12 -4.74 10.93
N THR A 152 2.18 -5.02 10.17
CA THR A 152 3.57 -4.96 10.63
C THR A 152 4.14 -3.56 10.56
N ILE A 153 3.78 -2.81 9.52
CA ILE A 153 4.26 -1.46 9.24
C ILE A 153 3.03 -0.55 9.15
N PRO A 154 2.52 -0.07 10.30
CA PRO A 154 1.37 0.83 10.29
C PRO A 154 1.74 2.17 9.65
N PRO A 155 0.82 2.78 8.90
CA PRO A 155 1.09 3.97 8.09
C PRO A 155 1.52 5.22 8.89
N ASP A 156 1.13 5.30 10.16
CA ASP A 156 1.41 6.47 11.01
C ASP A 156 2.83 6.47 11.62
N ASN A 157 3.60 5.40 11.40
CA ASN A 157 4.95 5.24 11.95
C ASN A 157 6.01 5.54 10.88
N ALA A 158 6.26 6.82 10.64
CA ALA A 158 7.40 7.25 9.85
C ALA A 158 8.73 7.08 10.64
N PRO A 159 9.81 6.57 10.03
CA PRO A 159 11.10 6.48 10.71
C PRO A 159 11.69 7.87 10.96
N GLU A 160 12.09 8.15 12.20
CA GLU A 160 12.66 9.45 12.60
C GLU A 160 14.17 9.58 12.33
N THR A 161 14.84 8.47 12.03
CA THR A 161 16.29 8.41 11.79
C THR A 161 16.61 7.54 10.58
N GLU A 162 17.78 7.74 9.99
CA GLU A 162 18.28 6.94 8.87
C GLU A 162 18.41 5.47 9.27
N GLN A 163 18.88 5.20 10.49
CA GLN A 163 19.01 3.84 11.01
C GLN A 163 17.65 3.16 11.19
N ALA A 164 16.64 3.89 11.66
CA ALA A 164 15.26 3.37 11.72
C ALA A 164 14.72 3.10 10.31
N GLY A 165 15.00 3.98 9.34
CA GLY A 165 14.63 3.79 7.93
C GLY A 165 15.25 2.54 7.31
N LEU A 166 16.54 2.27 7.57
CA LEU A 166 17.20 1.05 7.10
C LEU A 166 16.59 -0.21 7.71
N LYS A 167 16.34 -0.22 9.03
CA LYS A 167 15.67 -1.34 9.69
C LYS A 167 14.27 -1.59 9.14
N LEU A 168 13.53 -0.53 8.83
CA LEU A 168 12.22 -0.63 8.21
C LEU A 168 12.30 -1.27 6.81
N LEU A 169 13.29 -0.87 5.99
CA LEU A 169 13.52 -1.50 4.68
C LEU A 169 13.92 -2.97 4.80
N ASP A 170 14.70 -3.35 5.82
CA ASP A 170 15.06 -4.75 6.07
C ASP A 170 13.85 -5.58 6.48
N GLN A 171 12.97 -5.04 7.33
CA GLN A 171 11.70 -5.69 7.69
C GLN A 171 10.77 -5.86 6.49
N LEU A 172 10.67 -4.81 5.65
CA LEU A 172 9.85 -4.84 4.45
C LEU A 172 10.36 -5.88 3.45
N HIS A 173 11.67 -5.92 3.22
CA HIS A 173 12.31 -6.94 2.38
C HIS A 173 12.05 -8.35 2.90
N ALA A 174 12.25 -8.59 4.20
CA ALA A 174 12.00 -9.89 4.81
C ALA A 174 10.54 -10.34 4.65
N LEU A 175 9.59 -9.41 4.75
CA LEU A 175 8.17 -9.68 4.52
C LEU A 175 7.89 -10.03 3.05
N ARG A 176 8.50 -9.32 2.10
CA ARG A 176 8.36 -9.63 0.67
C ARG A 176 8.90 -11.02 0.36
N VAL A 177 10.08 -11.36 0.89
CA VAL A 177 10.70 -12.68 0.70
C VAL A 177 9.86 -13.81 1.32
N SER A 178 9.27 -13.60 2.50
CA SER A 178 8.50 -14.65 3.18
C SER A 178 7.19 -15.00 2.48
N TYR A 179 6.53 -14.03 1.85
CA TYR A 179 5.25 -14.24 1.16
C TYR A 179 5.39 -14.53 -0.34
N LEU A 180 6.36 -13.90 -1.01
CA LEU A 180 6.49 -13.94 -2.47
C LEU A 180 7.67 -14.81 -2.93
N GLY A 181 8.61 -15.11 -2.03
CA GLY A 181 9.88 -15.75 -2.36
C GLY A 181 10.94 -14.74 -2.80
N ALA A 182 12.21 -15.15 -2.71
CA ALA A 182 13.36 -14.27 -2.97
C ALA A 182 13.38 -13.71 -4.40
N ASP A 183 13.13 -14.58 -5.40
CA ASP A 183 13.22 -14.19 -6.81
C ASP A 183 12.12 -13.19 -7.20
N ALA A 184 10.87 -13.45 -6.81
CA ALA A 184 9.76 -12.54 -7.09
C ALA A 184 9.91 -11.23 -6.32
N ALA A 185 10.33 -11.28 -5.05
CA ALA A 185 10.62 -10.08 -4.27
C ALA A 185 11.69 -9.20 -4.95
N GLN A 186 12.79 -9.81 -5.41
CA GLN A 186 13.85 -9.10 -6.11
C GLN A 186 13.36 -8.52 -7.46
N ALA A 187 12.62 -9.30 -8.25
CA ALA A 187 12.16 -8.88 -9.56
C ALA A 187 11.14 -7.72 -9.49
N MET A 188 10.24 -7.75 -8.50
CA MET A 188 9.17 -6.77 -8.34
C MET A 188 9.60 -5.53 -7.56
N PHE A 189 10.46 -5.67 -6.56
CA PHE A 189 10.78 -4.58 -5.61
C PHE A 189 12.25 -4.20 -5.57
N GLY A 190 13.16 -5.00 -6.14
CA GLY A 190 14.60 -4.81 -5.96
C GLY A 190 15.10 -3.43 -6.41
N ALA A 191 14.55 -2.90 -7.51
CA ALA A 191 14.92 -1.57 -8.00
C ALA A 191 14.43 -0.44 -7.06
N GLU A 192 13.21 -0.56 -6.54
CA GLU A 192 12.63 0.38 -5.57
C GLU A 192 13.44 0.35 -4.26
N GLU A 193 13.71 -0.83 -3.73
CA GLU A 193 14.48 -1.01 -2.49
C GLU A 193 15.90 -0.48 -2.62
N ALA A 194 16.58 -0.76 -3.74
CA ALA A 194 17.93 -0.24 -3.99
C ALA A 194 17.93 1.29 -4.03
N THR A 195 16.89 1.89 -4.63
CA THR A 195 16.72 3.35 -4.66
C THR A 195 16.49 3.92 -3.27
N ALA A 196 15.60 3.30 -2.47
CA ALA A 196 15.32 3.73 -1.11
C ALA A 196 16.56 3.65 -0.19
N ARG A 197 17.29 2.53 -0.23
CA ARG A 197 18.54 2.34 0.53
C ARG A 197 19.58 3.40 0.16
N ARG A 198 19.69 3.72 -1.12
CA ARG A 198 20.59 4.78 -1.58
C ARG A 198 20.21 6.15 -1.03
N LEU A 199 18.94 6.52 -1.09
CA LEU A 199 18.47 7.81 -0.57
C LEU A 199 18.80 7.94 0.91
N ILE A 200 18.62 6.88 1.69
CA ILE A 200 18.98 6.86 3.11
C ILE A 200 20.50 7.01 3.30
N ALA A 201 21.31 6.33 2.49
CA ALA A 201 22.77 6.47 2.55
C ALA A 201 23.24 7.90 2.21
N LEU A 202 22.57 8.58 1.29
CA LEU A 202 22.85 9.98 0.95
C LEU A 202 22.51 10.92 2.11
N MET A 203 21.36 10.73 2.76
CA MET A 203 20.99 11.51 3.96
C MET A 203 22.02 11.32 5.08
N ALA A 204 22.40 10.07 5.37
CA ALA A 204 23.40 9.76 6.39
C ALA A 204 24.77 10.43 6.10
N ALA A 205 25.21 10.46 4.85
CA ALA A 205 26.45 11.13 4.46
C ALA A 205 26.38 12.66 4.59
N GLN A 206 25.20 13.25 4.37
CA GLN A 206 24.97 14.69 4.51
C GLN A 206 24.99 15.13 5.97
N ASP A 207 24.45 14.32 6.88
CA ASP A 207 24.29 14.67 8.28
C ASP A 207 25.49 14.29 9.18
N ASP A 208 26.50 13.62 8.63
CA ASP A 208 27.72 13.29 9.39
C ASP A 208 28.47 14.57 9.83
N PRO A 209 28.58 14.83 11.15
CA PRO A 209 29.25 16.02 11.68
C PRO A 209 30.78 15.93 11.58
N ASN A 210 31.33 14.74 11.33
CA ASN A 210 32.78 14.51 11.26
C ASN A 210 33.34 14.72 9.85
N LEU A 211 32.48 14.86 8.84
CA LEU A 211 32.90 15.11 7.46
C LEU A 211 32.99 16.60 7.18
N THR A 212 34.12 17.01 6.62
CA THR A 212 34.27 18.31 5.98
C THR A 212 33.33 18.43 4.78
N GLN A 213 32.99 19.67 4.37
CA GLN A 213 32.15 19.89 3.18
C GLN A 213 32.70 19.23 1.91
N GLN A 214 34.04 19.19 1.78
CA GLN A 214 34.70 18.52 0.66
C GLN A 214 34.52 17.00 0.69
N GLN A 215 34.68 16.37 1.86
CA GLN A 215 34.46 14.92 2.01
C GLN A 215 32.99 14.53 1.78
N LYS A 216 32.03 15.40 2.16
CA LYS A 216 30.61 15.21 1.84
C LYS A 216 30.38 15.24 0.33
N ALA A 217 30.99 16.18 -0.38
CA ALA A 217 30.89 16.28 -1.84
C ALA A 217 31.50 15.07 -2.55
N GLU A 218 32.68 14.59 -2.10
CA GLU A 218 33.34 13.40 -2.65
C GLU A 218 32.50 12.14 -2.46
N ARG A 219 31.93 11.94 -1.28
CA ARG A 219 31.08 10.78 -0.98
C ARG A 219 29.76 10.82 -1.75
N ALA A 220 29.14 11.99 -1.90
CA ALA A 220 27.97 12.16 -2.75
C ALA A 220 28.28 11.86 -4.23
N GLN A 221 29.46 12.26 -4.73
CA GLN A 221 29.90 11.95 -6.10
C GLN A 221 30.18 10.47 -6.30
N GLU A 222 30.79 9.78 -5.33
CA GLU A 222 31.00 8.33 -5.38
C GLU A 222 29.66 7.58 -5.43
N LEU A 223 28.71 7.98 -4.59
CA LEU A 223 27.33 7.48 -4.63
C LEU A 223 26.61 7.84 -5.92
N LEU A 224 27.00 8.88 -6.66
CA LEU A 224 26.49 9.20 -8.00
C LEU A 224 27.17 8.35 -9.08
N ARG A 225 28.47 8.07 -8.99
CA ARG A 225 29.16 7.22 -9.96
C ARG A 225 28.67 5.78 -9.95
N MET A 226 28.31 5.26 -8.78
CA MET A 226 27.61 3.98 -8.67
C MET A 226 26.20 3.99 -9.31
N GLN A 227 25.68 5.12 -9.82
CA GLN A 227 24.40 5.24 -10.58
C GLN A 227 24.56 5.00 -12.07
N SER A 228 25.73 5.33 -12.62
CA SER A 228 25.90 5.37 -14.06
C SER A 228 25.99 3.94 -14.60
N PRO A 229 25.05 3.50 -15.46
CA PRO A 229 25.27 2.27 -16.22
C PRO A 229 26.57 2.42 -17.04
N PRO A 230 27.31 1.33 -17.29
CA PRO A 230 28.50 1.39 -18.12
C PRO A 230 28.15 2.04 -19.47
N ALA A 231 28.95 3.03 -19.88
CA ALA A 231 28.77 3.69 -21.16
C ALA A 231 28.71 2.63 -22.27
N PRO A 232 27.72 2.67 -23.18
CA PRO A 232 27.68 1.73 -24.29
C PRO A 232 28.97 1.85 -25.11
N PRO A 233 29.55 0.72 -25.56
CA PRO A 233 30.80 0.76 -26.32
C PRO A 233 30.64 1.61 -27.59
N PRO A 234 31.70 2.32 -28.02
CA PRO A 234 31.66 3.07 -29.26
C PRO A 234 31.33 2.13 -30.43
N ARG A 235 30.39 2.55 -31.27
CA ARG A 235 30.05 1.86 -32.54
C ARG A 235 31.15 2.06 -33.57
#